data_AF-A0A8H4IJR5-F1
#
_entry.id   AF-A0A8H4IJR5-F1
#
_cell.length_a   1.000
_cell.length_b   1.000
_cell.length_c   1.000
_cell.angle_alpha   90.00
_cell.angle_beta   90.00
_cell.angle_gamma   90.00
#
_symmetry.space_group_name_H-M   'P 1'
#
loop_
_entity.id
_entity.type
_entity.pdbx_description
1 polymer ?
#
loop_
_entity_poly.entity_id
_entity_poly.type
_entity_poly.pdbx_seq_one_letter_code
_entity_poly.pdbx_strand_id
1 'polypeptide(L)'
;MTVKPKPPLVEERLATARADALHPNRLTNLQEHHYGPADASDSPFHGAFCSAKLRDMANNTLRDVDTVIVGNGPSALILSYILHGHIPYYTRPHHDPLLHAKLESRRNLLDLTPDLYAHFQSSLRYSTQALPINTLLDTLIRPNADTEIDPQSCVEWRYEPDKAVSHVALGDAAHAGGQWADEPVSASSDIGTLSYAEMLSLPGYSFADHWKAVNGEPLPHFLRPTRTQVAAYYKAYPQAVGISESIQSNVKVSHVSRTADGFYFGSHGIRCKHLVLASGIFSVNIPLPPRLSPLCNVHNVTKPLLVIGSGFSAADIIISTPPHRKIIHMFNWKPEERPSPLRGCHHQAYPEYAGIYRQMKLAALSSSKSRASASPLMRKKNNPFFTHRDWATVYEGLANAQVVEVSLIDGFAKVNFRLESGEHIERAIGGIEYVVGRRGSFEYLVDSLRSEVIGPTSGHDNEENPSPGLISDRTLREKAEEDLEVAPSVFAIGSLTGDSLVRHAFGACAYAAGRILDAKHEFAEENHCAAAAAKTKMPTPPRSPVQKSVNGHSRNGSSPKIRPNSVSHHDLHLDRRKLPRAMVLQETERQ
;
A
#
# COMPACT_ATOMS: atom_id res chain seq x y z
N MET A 1 -40.23 -31.71 8.20
CA MET A 1 -39.67 -31.00 7.02
C MET A 1 -40.04 -29.53 7.15
N THR A 2 -39.09 -28.70 7.59
CA THR A 2 -39.25 -27.25 7.68
C THR A 2 -38.06 -26.62 6.99
N VAL A 3 -38.30 -26.08 5.80
CA VAL A 3 -37.31 -25.41 4.96
C VAL A 3 -37.07 -24.03 5.57
N LYS A 4 -35.84 -23.75 6.03
CA LYS A 4 -35.42 -22.41 6.43
C LYS A 4 -35.25 -21.53 5.17
N PRO A 5 -35.66 -20.25 5.20
CA PRO A 5 -35.50 -19.36 4.05
C PRO A 5 -34.02 -19.00 3.85
N LYS A 6 -33.65 -18.87 2.57
CA LYS A 6 -32.31 -18.50 2.11
C LYS A 6 -32.04 -17.03 2.47
N PRO A 7 -30.85 -16.66 2.97
CA PRO A 7 -30.53 -15.26 3.26
C PRO A 7 -30.43 -14.43 1.97
N PRO A 8 -30.75 -13.12 2.02
CA PRO A 8 -30.70 -12.24 0.84
C PRO A 8 -29.26 -11.96 0.39
N LEU A 9 -29.13 -11.59 -0.87
CA LEU A 9 -27.85 -11.27 -1.53
C LEU A 9 -27.22 -10.00 -0.93
N VAL A 10 -25.88 -9.96 -0.93
CA VAL A 10 -25.04 -8.93 -0.29
C VAL A 10 -25.41 -7.49 -0.69
N GLU A 11 -25.92 -7.27 -1.90
CA GLU A 11 -26.33 -5.94 -2.38
C GLU A 11 -27.57 -5.38 -1.65
N GLU A 12 -28.51 -6.22 -1.21
CA GLU A 12 -29.72 -5.78 -0.50
C GLU A 12 -29.41 -5.29 0.93
N ARG A 13 -28.39 -5.86 1.58
CA ARG A 13 -27.95 -5.47 2.93
C ARG A 13 -27.27 -4.10 2.97
N LEU A 14 -26.52 -3.76 1.91
CA LEU A 14 -25.91 -2.44 1.77
C LEU A 14 -26.94 -1.33 1.55
N ALA A 15 -28.06 -1.64 0.89
CA ALA A 15 -29.16 -0.70 0.68
C ALA A 15 -29.96 -0.44 1.98
N THR A 16 -30.17 -1.46 2.81
CA THR A 16 -30.90 -1.31 4.09
C THR A 16 -30.07 -0.57 5.14
N ALA A 17 -28.75 -0.79 5.21
CA ALA A 17 -27.86 -0.06 6.11
C ALA A 17 -27.79 1.46 5.81
N ARG A 18 -28.13 1.88 4.59
CA ARG A 18 -28.24 3.29 4.19
C ARG A 18 -29.44 4.01 4.83
N ALA A 19 -30.49 3.28 5.21
CA ALA A 19 -31.71 3.87 5.79
C ALA A 19 -31.55 4.17 7.29
N ASP A 20 -30.77 3.35 8.01
CA ASP A 20 -30.65 3.44 9.48
C ASP A 20 -29.51 4.37 9.97
N ALA A 21 -28.70 4.91 9.06
CA ALA A 21 -27.55 5.78 9.39
C ALA A 21 -27.85 7.30 9.38
N LEU A 22 -29.11 7.71 9.22
CA LEU A 22 -29.50 9.13 9.26
C LEU A 22 -30.12 9.48 10.62
N HIS A 23 -29.35 10.15 11.48
CA HIS A 23 -29.91 10.83 12.67
C HIS A 23 -30.75 12.05 12.25
N PRO A 24 -31.83 12.40 12.98
CA PRO A 24 -32.94 13.16 12.45
C PRO A 24 -32.74 14.66 12.67
N ASN A 25 -32.81 15.44 11.59
CA ASN A 25 -33.22 16.83 11.66
C ASN A 25 -33.80 17.23 10.30
N ARG A 26 -35.09 16.91 10.09
CA ARG A 26 -36.00 17.62 9.17
C ARG A 26 -37.40 17.04 9.31
N LEU A 27 -38.19 17.68 10.16
CA LEU A 27 -39.64 17.66 10.07
C LEU A 27 -40.07 19.09 9.76
N THR A 28 -40.68 19.30 8.59
CA THR A 28 -42.02 19.90 8.46
C THR A 28 -42.38 20.10 6.98
N ASN A 29 -43.65 19.85 6.70
CA ASN A 29 -44.44 20.20 5.51
C ASN A 29 -44.40 19.24 4.32
N LEU A 30 -45.18 18.17 4.44
CA LEU A 30 -45.95 17.61 3.33
C LEU A 30 -47.43 17.68 3.70
N GLN A 31 -48.20 18.45 2.92
CA GLN A 31 -49.65 18.35 2.86
C GLN A 31 -50.02 17.28 1.84
N GLU A 32 -50.92 16.41 2.27
CA GLU A 32 -51.50 15.27 1.57
C GLU A 32 -52.33 15.70 0.35
N HIS A 33 -52.30 14.89 -0.71
CA HIS A 33 -53.50 14.57 -1.48
C HIS A 33 -53.43 13.13 -2.01
N HIS A 34 -54.60 12.52 -2.09
CA HIS A 34 -54.92 11.10 -2.01
C HIS A 34 -55.42 10.52 -3.36
N TYR A 35 -55.34 9.17 -3.49
CA TYR A 35 -56.04 8.23 -4.41
C TYR A 35 -55.70 8.29 -5.92
N GLY A 36 -55.51 7.20 -6.68
CA GLY A 36 -55.81 5.76 -6.52
C GLY A 36 -55.15 4.91 -7.65
N PRO A 37 -55.51 3.62 -7.82
CA PRO A 37 -54.61 2.59 -8.38
C PRO A 37 -54.94 2.08 -9.80
N ALA A 38 -54.04 1.22 -10.30
CA ALA A 38 -54.12 0.27 -11.43
C ALA A 38 -53.83 0.83 -12.85
N ASP A 39 -52.82 0.26 -13.54
CA ASP A 39 -53.05 -0.86 -14.46
C ASP A 39 -51.75 -1.44 -15.04
N ALA A 40 -51.77 -2.75 -15.24
CA ALA A 40 -50.75 -3.52 -15.94
C ALA A 40 -51.12 -3.62 -17.43
N SER A 41 -50.19 -3.33 -18.33
CA SER A 41 -50.26 -3.83 -19.71
C SER A 41 -48.88 -3.93 -20.34
N ASP A 42 -48.70 -5.04 -21.05
CA ASP A 42 -47.49 -5.54 -21.69
C ASP A 42 -46.99 -4.74 -22.90
N SER A 43 -45.71 -5.03 -23.23
CA SER A 43 -45.09 -5.09 -24.57
C SER A 43 -44.05 -3.99 -24.92
N PRO A 44 -43.20 -4.17 -25.97
CA PRO A 44 -41.88 -4.79 -25.81
C PRO A 44 -40.76 -3.98 -26.48
N PHE A 45 -39.62 -3.74 -25.81
CA PHE A 45 -38.43 -3.22 -26.49
C PHE A 45 -37.14 -3.89 -26.00
N HIS A 46 -36.93 -5.12 -26.46
CA HIS A 46 -35.59 -5.68 -26.66
C HIS A 46 -35.04 -5.09 -27.96
N GLY A 47 -33.93 -4.35 -27.90
CA GLY A 47 -33.17 -4.02 -29.12
C GLY A 47 -32.47 -2.67 -29.23
N ALA A 48 -32.48 -1.80 -28.20
CA ALA A 48 -31.85 -0.47 -28.31
C ALA A 48 -30.63 -0.24 -27.39
N PHE A 49 -30.25 -1.19 -26.52
CA PHE A 49 -29.20 -0.97 -25.53
C PHE A 49 -27.79 -1.42 -25.96
N CYS A 50 -27.66 -2.14 -27.08
CA CYS A 50 -26.37 -2.67 -27.56
C CYS A 50 -25.68 -1.82 -28.65
N SER A 51 -26.35 -0.79 -29.20
CA SER A 51 -25.77 0.06 -30.25
C SER A 51 -25.14 1.36 -29.73
N ALA A 52 -25.44 1.78 -28.48
CA ALA A 52 -24.88 3.00 -27.91
C ALA A 52 -23.42 2.83 -27.45
N LYS A 53 -23.08 1.64 -26.91
CA LYS A 53 -21.69 1.33 -26.47
C LYS A 53 -20.69 1.12 -27.61
N LEU A 54 -21.15 0.88 -28.83
CA LEU A 54 -20.30 0.73 -30.02
C LEU A 54 -20.17 2.02 -30.84
N ARG A 55 -20.97 3.06 -30.56
CA ARG A 55 -20.88 4.37 -31.23
C ARG A 55 -19.97 5.38 -30.52
N ASP A 56 -19.57 5.11 -29.28
CA ASP A 56 -18.69 6.00 -28.51
C ASP A 56 -17.19 5.75 -28.74
N MET A 57 -16.83 4.77 -29.58
CA MET A 57 -15.43 4.52 -29.98
C MET A 57 -14.97 5.40 -31.15
N ALA A 58 -15.80 6.33 -31.62
CA ALA A 58 -15.54 7.20 -32.77
C ALA A 58 -15.59 8.71 -32.47
N ASN A 59 -15.80 9.12 -31.22
CA ASN A 59 -15.61 10.50 -30.78
C ASN A 59 -14.39 10.55 -29.86
N ASN A 60 -13.23 10.83 -30.44
CA ASN A 60 -11.99 11.07 -29.71
C ASN A 60 -12.02 12.45 -29.04
N THR A 61 -13.04 12.72 -28.23
CA THR A 61 -13.13 13.94 -27.43
C THR A 61 -12.12 13.85 -26.31
N LEU A 62 -11.06 14.66 -26.41
CA LEU A 62 -10.09 14.88 -25.34
C LEU A 62 -10.84 15.19 -24.04
N ARG A 63 -10.53 14.44 -22.98
CA ARG A 63 -11.09 14.67 -21.65
C ARG A 63 -10.12 15.52 -20.84
N ASP A 64 -10.59 16.68 -20.40
CA ASP A 64 -9.82 17.55 -19.50
C ASP A 64 -10.25 17.27 -18.05
N VAL A 65 -9.28 16.95 -17.20
CA VAL A 65 -9.44 16.83 -15.74
C VAL A 65 -8.35 17.66 -15.07
N ASP A 66 -8.53 18.03 -13.81
CA ASP A 66 -7.50 18.83 -13.14
C ASP A 66 -6.30 17.96 -12.74
N THR A 67 -6.57 16.78 -12.16
CA THR A 67 -5.54 15.85 -11.67
C THR A 67 -5.75 14.43 -12.19
N VAL A 68 -4.68 13.75 -12.59
CA VAL A 68 -4.70 12.30 -12.83
C VAL A 68 -3.79 11.58 -11.83
N ILE A 69 -4.33 10.53 -11.20
CA ILE A 69 -3.61 9.64 -10.30
C ILE A 69 -3.32 8.34 -11.04
N VAL A 70 -2.05 7.97 -11.20
CA VAL A 70 -1.65 6.68 -11.80
C VAL A 70 -1.54 5.65 -10.69
N GLY A 71 -2.53 4.77 -10.58
CA GLY A 71 -2.71 3.77 -9.55
C GLY A 71 -4.10 3.83 -8.91
N ASN A 72 -4.60 2.70 -8.41
CA ASN A 72 -5.89 2.59 -7.70
C ASN A 72 -5.74 1.85 -6.35
N GLY A 73 -4.53 1.91 -5.76
CA GLY A 73 -4.22 1.36 -4.44
C GLY A 73 -4.66 2.25 -3.27
N PRO A 74 -4.40 1.84 -2.02
CA PRO A 74 -4.83 2.57 -0.83
C PRO A 74 -4.46 4.06 -0.81
N SER A 75 -3.26 4.44 -1.24
CA SER A 75 -2.85 5.85 -1.32
C SER A 75 -3.66 6.64 -2.36
N ALA A 76 -3.93 6.05 -3.53
CA ALA A 76 -4.78 6.68 -4.54
C ALA A 76 -6.23 6.86 -4.03
N LEU A 77 -6.75 5.89 -3.27
CA LEU A 77 -8.08 5.97 -2.65
C LEU A 77 -8.16 7.05 -1.57
N ILE A 78 -7.11 7.19 -0.74
CA ILE A 78 -7.02 8.25 0.27
C ILE A 78 -6.98 9.62 -0.41
N LEU A 79 -6.09 9.80 -1.39
CA LEU A 79 -5.99 11.06 -2.11
C LEU A 79 -7.30 11.40 -2.83
N SER A 80 -7.91 10.43 -3.52
CA SER A 80 -9.19 10.63 -4.20
C SER A 80 -10.29 11.05 -3.22
N TYR A 81 -10.35 10.47 -2.03
CA TYR A 81 -11.29 10.89 -0.98
C TYR A 81 -11.08 12.36 -0.57
N ILE A 82 -9.83 12.79 -0.39
CA ILE A 82 -9.51 14.20 -0.09
C ILE A 82 -9.93 15.11 -1.25
N LEU A 83 -9.60 14.74 -2.49
CA LEU A 83 -9.94 15.51 -3.69
C LEU A 83 -11.44 15.53 -4.00
N HIS A 84 -12.26 14.67 -3.39
CA HIS A 84 -13.73 14.81 -3.39
C HIS A 84 -14.24 15.84 -2.36
N GLY A 85 -13.34 16.54 -1.66
CA GLY A 85 -13.70 17.59 -0.70
C GLY A 85 -13.70 17.11 0.75
N HIS A 86 -13.22 15.90 1.07
CA HIS A 86 -13.13 15.46 2.47
C HIS A 86 -11.80 15.88 3.10
N ILE A 87 -11.81 17.01 3.78
CA ILE A 87 -10.61 17.68 4.28
C ILE A 87 -10.30 17.23 5.72
N PRO A 88 -9.07 16.80 6.01
CA PRO A 88 -8.67 16.42 7.36
C PRO A 88 -8.41 17.66 8.23
N TYR A 89 -9.03 17.71 9.41
CA TYR A 89 -8.78 18.74 10.42
C TYR A 89 -8.34 18.13 11.75
N TYR A 90 -7.39 18.79 12.40
CA TYR A 90 -7.04 18.53 13.78
C TYR A 90 -8.11 19.08 14.74
N THR A 91 -8.72 18.21 15.55
CA THR A 91 -9.84 18.60 16.41
C THR A 91 -9.73 18.16 17.86
N ARG A 92 -8.90 17.16 18.17
CA ARG A 92 -8.70 16.69 19.55
C ARG A 92 -7.24 16.85 19.98
N PRO A 93 -6.97 17.22 21.25
CA PRO A 93 -5.61 17.34 21.76
C PRO A 93 -4.79 16.07 21.54
N HIS A 94 -3.53 16.23 21.15
CA HIS A 94 -2.56 15.15 21.01
C HIS A 94 -1.75 15.07 22.30
N HIS A 95 -1.32 13.88 22.70
CA HIS A 95 -0.60 13.64 23.96
C HIS A 95 0.80 14.29 24.00
N ASP A 96 1.35 14.67 22.84
CA ASP A 96 2.54 15.50 22.74
C ASP A 96 2.13 16.98 22.80
N PRO A 97 2.44 17.71 23.90
CA PRO A 97 2.06 19.10 24.07
C PRO A 97 2.72 20.03 23.06
N LEU A 98 3.94 19.70 22.56
CA LEU A 98 4.61 20.51 21.55
C LEU A 98 3.88 20.38 20.21
N LEU A 99 3.53 19.15 19.82
CA LEU A 99 2.77 18.92 18.59
C LEU A 99 1.37 19.55 18.69
N HIS A 100 0.71 19.40 19.84
CA HIS A 100 -0.59 20.02 20.11
C HIS A 100 -0.54 21.54 19.91
N ALA A 101 0.39 22.24 20.56
CA ALA A 101 0.52 23.69 20.45
C ALA A 101 0.74 24.16 19.00
N LYS A 102 1.54 23.42 18.21
CA LYS A 102 1.74 23.72 16.79
C LYS A 102 0.44 23.59 15.99
N LEU A 103 -0.30 22.50 16.19
CA LEU A 103 -1.54 22.19 15.45
C LEU A 103 -2.76 23.01 15.91
N GLU A 104 -2.77 23.55 17.12
CA GLU A 104 -3.84 24.48 17.55
C GLU A 104 -3.92 25.71 16.64
N SER A 105 -2.76 26.20 16.19
CA SER A 105 -2.64 27.34 15.26
C SER A 105 -2.87 26.97 13.79
N ARG A 106 -2.73 25.68 13.44
CA ARG A 106 -2.86 25.15 12.08
C ARG A 106 -3.69 23.87 12.08
N ARG A 107 -5.01 24.05 12.16
CA ARG A 107 -5.93 22.91 12.27
C ARG A 107 -6.24 22.23 10.95
N ASN A 108 -6.10 22.91 9.82
CA ASN A 108 -6.28 22.30 8.50
C ASN A 108 -5.03 21.46 8.18
N LEU A 109 -5.20 20.14 8.05
CA LEU A 109 -4.09 19.20 7.84
C LEU A 109 -3.73 19.02 6.36
N LEU A 110 -4.17 19.93 5.47
CA LEU A 110 -3.61 20.06 4.12
C LEU A 110 -2.42 21.02 4.05
N ASP A 111 -2.30 21.95 5.00
CA ASP A 111 -1.17 22.85 5.14
C ASP A 111 -0.11 22.23 6.06
N LEU A 112 0.57 21.21 5.54
CA LEU A 112 1.58 20.45 6.28
C LEU A 112 2.97 20.98 5.98
N THR A 113 3.58 21.62 6.97
CA THR A 113 4.90 22.23 6.85
C THR A 113 5.95 21.51 7.71
N PRO A 114 7.24 21.54 7.33
CA PRO A 114 8.30 20.84 8.08
C PRO A 114 8.43 21.18 9.57
N ASP A 115 8.07 22.40 9.98
CA ASP A 115 8.10 22.81 11.38
C ASP A 115 7.12 22.01 12.26
N LEU A 116 6.05 21.43 11.72
CA LEU A 116 5.12 20.59 12.47
C LEU A 116 5.79 19.32 13.01
N TYR A 117 6.68 18.72 12.21
CA TYR A 117 7.31 17.42 12.49
C TYR A 117 8.83 17.48 12.68
N ALA A 118 9.45 18.65 12.62
CA ALA A 118 10.91 18.81 12.77
C ALA A 118 11.48 18.20 14.06
N HIS A 119 10.71 18.19 15.16
CA HIS A 119 11.17 17.64 16.44
C HIS A 119 11.10 16.11 16.52
N PHE A 120 10.48 15.44 15.54
CA PHE A 120 10.27 13.99 15.59
C PHE A 120 11.58 13.21 15.60
N GLN A 121 12.58 13.66 14.83
CA GLN A 121 13.89 13.00 14.75
C GLN A 121 14.65 13.02 16.09
N SER A 122 14.36 14.00 16.95
CA SER A 122 14.98 14.15 18.27
C SER A 122 14.17 13.49 19.39
N SER A 123 13.05 12.85 19.06
CA SER A 123 12.12 12.25 20.03
C SER A 123 12.13 10.73 19.90
N LEU A 124 12.21 10.05 21.04
CA LEU A 124 12.06 8.59 21.11
C LEU A 124 10.62 8.12 20.94
N ARG A 125 9.64 9.03 20.90
CA ARG A 125 8.20 8.71 20.77
C ARG A 125 7.78 8.44 19.34
N TYR A 126 8.48 8.99 18.36
CA TYR A 126 8.07 8.95 16.97
C TYR A 126 8.91 7.94 16.18
N SER A 127 8.24 7.22 15.28
CA SER A 127 8.91 6.30 14.38
C SER A 127 9.81 7.06 13.40
N THR A 128 11.03 6.57 13.24
CA THR A 128 11.98 7.02 12.21
C THR A 128 11.98 6.11 10.97
N GLN A 129 11.03 5.17 10.90
CA GLN A 129 10.92 4.20 9.79
C GLN A 129 10.19 4.76 8.57
N ALA A 130 9.47 5.86 8.74
CA ALA A 130 8.69 6.51 7.69
C ALA A 130 9.13 7.96 7.53
N LEU A 131 8.71 8.60 6.44
CA LEU A 131 8.86 10.05 6.28
C LEU A 131 8.17 10.77 7.46
N PRO A 132 8.78 11.83 8.02
CA PRO A 132 8.20 12.55 9.16
C PRO A 132 6.77 13.02 8.94
N ILE A 133 6.40 13.42 7.72
CA ILE A 133 5.03 13.82 7.37
C ILE A 133 4.03 12.65 7.42
N ASN A 134 4.47 11.45 7.05
CA ASN A 134 3.66 10.24 7.15
C ASN A 134 3.52 9.81 8.62
N THR A 135 4.59 9.90 9.41
CA THR A 135 4.55 9.70 10.86
C THR A 135 3.61 10.70 11.54
N LEU A 136 3.58 11.97 11.08
CA LEU A 136 2.69 13.00 11.61
C LEU A 136 1.22 12.62 11.43
N LEU A 137 0.80 12.27 10.23
CA LEU A 137 -0.60 11.91 10.01
C LEU A 137 -0.96 10.58 10.67
N ASP A 138 -0.04 9.61 10.70
CA ASP A 138 -0.30 8.34 11.39
C ASP A 138 -0.53 8.54 12.89
N THR A 139 0.31 9.33 13.58
CA THR A 139 0.15 9.61 15.01
C THR A 139 -1.08 10.47 15.32
N LEU A 140 -1.56 11.28 14.37
CA LEU A 140 -2.80 12.03 14.55
C LEU A 140 -4.03 11.17 14.29
N ILE A 141 -4.00 10.31 13.27
CA ILE A 141 -5.15 9.47 12.91
C ILE A 141 -5.33 8.36 13.94
N ARG A 142 -4.24 7.76 14.41
CA ARG A 142 -4.20 6.72 15.44
C ARG A 142 -3.13 7.07 16.49
N PRO A 143 -3.42 7.99 17.43
CA PRO A 143 -2.47 8.31 18.48
C PRO A 143 -2.15 7.05 19.29
N ASN A 144 -0.88 6.83 19.60
CA ASN A 144 -0.45 5.66 20.38
C ASN A 144 -0.91 4.31 19.79
N ALA A 145 -1.08 4.21 18.47
CA ALA A 145 -1.54 2.99 17.80
C ALA A 145 -0.76 1.74 18.25
N ASP A 146 0.52 1.85 18.56
CA ASP A 146 1.34 0.69 18.94
C ASP A 146 1.18 0.28 20.42
N THR A 147 0.59 1.14 21.27
CA THR A 147 0.47 0.93 22.72
C THR A 147 -0.96 1.00 23.26
N GLU A 148 -1.92 1.46 22.48
CA GLU A 148 -3.33 1.55 22.87
C GLU A 148 -4.23 0.72 21.94
N ILE A 149 -5.44 0.40 22.43
CA ILE A 149 -6.48 -0.30 21.69
C ILE A 149 -7.53 0.73 21.29
N ASP A 150 -7.88 0.75 20.01
CA ASP A 150 -8.88 1.66 19.44
C ASP A 150 -8.73 3.12 19.92
N PRO A 151 -7.52 3.71 19.80
CA PRO A 151 -7.30 5.07 20.25
C PRO A 151 -8.17 6.05 19.46
N GLN A 152 -8.71 7.04 20.17
CA GLN A 152 -9.56 8.03 19.55
C GLN A 152 -8.74 8.96 18.65
N SER A 153 -9.13 9.06 17.37
CA SER A 153 -8.41 9.90 16.40
C SER A 153 -8.33 11.37 16.82
N CYS A 154 -7.22 12.04 16.57
CA CYS A 154 -7.12 13.50 16.67
C CYS A 154 -7.68 14.23 15.44
N VAL A 155 -8.09 13.49 14.41
CA VAL A 155 -8.51 14.01 13.10
C VAL A 155 -10.01 13.85 12.90
N GLU A 156 -10.64 14.91 12.39
CA GLU A 156 -12.00 14.91 11.85
C GLU A 156 -11.94 15.13 10.33
N TRP A 157 -12.68 14.32 9.56
CA TRP A 157 -12.80 14.48 8.11
C TRP A 157 -14.05 15.30 7.80
N ARG A 158 -13.88 16.53 7.32
CA ARG A 158 -14.99 17.45 7.01
C ARG A 158 -15.27 17.49 5.53
N TYR A 159 -16.53 17.36 5.15
CA TYR A 159 -16.93 17.45 3.75
C TYR A 159 -17.13 18.91 3.35
N GLU A 160 -16.29 19.38 2.43
CA GLU A 160 -16.25 20.73 1.88
C GLU A 160 -16.27 20.65 0.34
N PRO A 161 -17.45 20.54 -0.30
CA PRO A 161 -17.56 20.28 -1.75
C PRO A 161 -16.92 21.37 -2.62
N ASP A 162 -16.85 22.62 -2.15
CA ASP A 162 -16.21 23.73 -2.89
C ASP A 162 -14.70 23.52 -3.06
N LYS A 163 -14.10 22.71 -2.18
CA LYS A 163 -12.69 22.30 -2.23
C LYS A 163 -12.46 21.05 -3.08
N ALA A 164 -13.50 20.46 -3.66
CA ALA A 164 -13.34 19.33 -4.56
C ALA A 164 -12.55 19.70 -5.83
N VAL A 165 -11.77 18.75 -6.32
CA VAL A 165 -10.91 18.87 -7.51
C VAL A 165 -11.34 17.81 -8.51
N SER A 166 -11.52 18.17 -9.79
CA SER A 166 -11.83 17.20 -10.83
C SER A 166 -10.65 16.26 -11.04
N HIS A 167 -10.83 14.96 -10.81
CA HIS A 167 -9.74 14.00 -10.93
C HIS A 167 -10.18 12.63 -11.40
N VAL A 168 -9.22 11.80 -11.78
CA VAL A 168 -9.42 10.38 -12.07
C VAL A 168 -8.21 9.57 -11.61
N ALA A 169 -8.46 8.43 -10.98
CA ALA A 169 -7.46 7.42 -10.62
C ALA A 169 -7.53 6.26 -11.63
N LEU A 170 -6.40 5.96 -12.27
CA LEU A 170 -6.29 4.95 -13.32
C LEU A 170 -5.39 3.81 -12.82
N GLY A 171 -5.95 2.62 -12.60
CA GLY A 171 -5.18 1.46 -12.13
C GLY A 171 -5.38 0.21 -12.98
N ASP A 172 -4.30 -0.53 -13.16
CA ASP A 172 -4.27 -1.79 -13.93
C ASP A 172 -4.94 -2.96 -13.17
N ALA A 173 -4.97 -2.88 -11.84
CA ALA A 173 -5.60 -3.90 -11.00
C ALA A 173 -7.09 -4.07 -11.33
N ALA A 174 -7.60 -5.30 -11.23
CA ALA A 174 -8.97 -5.66 -11.62
C ALA A 174 -10.07 -4.87 -10.89
N HIS A 175 -9.79 -4.42 -9.67
CA HIS A 175 -10.63 -3.50 -8.91
C HIS A 175 -9.77 -2.62 -7.99
N ALA A 176 -10.42 -1.67 -7.30
CA ALA A 176 -9.76 -0.82 -6.31
C ALA A 176 -9.04 -1.64 -5.22
N GLY A 177 -7.88 -1.15 -4.78
CA GLY A 177 -6.99 -1.82 -3.84
C GLY A 177 -5.58 -2.05 -4.38
N GLY A 178 -5.32 -1.77 -5.66
CA GLY A 178 -4.01 -1.94 -6.28
C GLY A 178 -3.51 -3.37 -6.10
N GLN A 179 -2.29 -3.55 -5.58
CA GLN A 179 -1.72 -4.89 -5.38
C GLN A 179 -2.58 -5.82 -4.52
N TRP A 180 -3.52 -5.32 -3.70
CA TRP A 180 -4.42 -6.16 -2.90
C TRP A 180 -5.48 -6.87 -3.73
N ALA A 181 -5.79 -6.35 -4.92
CA ALA A 181 -6.72 -6.97 -5.86
C ALA A 181 -6.09 -8.09 -6.70
N ASP A 182 -4.76 -8.23 -6.66
CA ASP A 182 -4.03 -9.25 -7.40
C ASP A 182 -3.84 -10.53 -6.57
N GLU A 183 -3.61 -11.66 -7.24
CA GLU A 183 -3.18 -12.92 -6.62
C GLU A 183 -1.82 -13.36 -7.21
N PRO A 184 -0.71 -12.72 -6.79
CA PRO A 184 0.57 -12.89 -7.47
C PRO A 184 1.33 -14.17 -7.10
N VAL A 185 0.86 -14.92 -6.09
CA VAL A 185 1.54 -16.11 -5.56
C VAL A 185 0.53 -17.21 -5.27
N SER A 186 0.94 -18.47 -5.42
CA SER A 186 0.14 -19.66 -5.10
C SER A 186 0.05 -19.92 -3.58
N ALA A 187 -0.15 -18.87 -2.78
CA ALA A 187 -0.32 -18.97 -1.34
C ALA A 187 -1.81 -18.95 -0.97
N SER A 188 -2.15 -19.52 0.19
CA SER A 188 -3.50 -19.47 0.73
C SER A 188 -3.90 -18.02 0.96
N SER A 189 -5.06 -17.65 0.43
CA SER A 189 -5.67 -16.34 0.65
C SER A 189 -6.06 -16.09 2.10
N ASP A 190 -6.09 -17.14 2.93
CA ASP A 190 -6.46 -17.11 4.35
C ASP A 190 -5.30 -16.71 5.27
N ILE A 191 -4.11 -16.47 4.73
CA ILE A 191 -2.99 -15.93 5.51
C ILE A 191 -3.33 -14.52 5.98
N GLY A 192 -3.19 -14.30 7.28
CA GLY A 192 -3.40 -13.00 7.91
C GLY A 192 -2.35 -11.99 7.47
N THR A 193 -2.78 -10.74 7.28
CA THR A 193 -1.88 -9.62 6.99
C THR A 193 -0.81 -9.42 8.05
N LEU A 194 0.23 -8.67 7.71
CA LEU A 194 1.20 -8.18 8.69
C LEU A 194 0.59 -7.11 9.59
N SER A 195 -0.16 -6.18 9.01
CA SER A 195 -0.82 -5.12 9.78
C SER A 195 -2.12 -5.61 10.42
N TYR A 196 -2.46 -5.06 11.58
CA TYR A 196 -3.81 -5.21 12.15
C TYR A 196 -4.84 -4.44 11.30
N ALA A 197 -6.10 -4.88 11.33
CA ALA A 197 -7.19 -4.29 10.55
C ALA A 197 -7.30 -2.76 10.67
N GLU A 198 -7.15 -2.20 11.88
CA GLU A 198 -7.16 -0.75 12.12
C GLU A 198 -6.09 0.02 11.32
N MET A 199 -4.93 -0.59 11.03
CA MET A 199 -3.82 0.01 10.30
C MET A 199 -4.03 0.00 8.78
N LEU A 200 -5.05 -0.75 8.33
CA LEU A 200 -5.45 -0.87 6.92
C LEU A 200 -6.66 0.00 6.57
N SER A 201 -7.33 0.56 7.58
CA SER A 201 -8.49 1.44 7.44
C SER A 201 -8.16 2.72 6.65
N LEU A 202 -9.11 3.09 5.78
CA LEU A 202 -9.16 4.31 4.99
C LEU A 202 -10.14 5.32 5.62
N PRO A 203 -10.06 6.61 5.28
CA PRO A 203 -10.89 7.64 5.90
C PRO A 203 -12.36 7.55 5.46
N GLY A 204 -13.29 8.01 6.30
CA GLY A 204 -14.73 8.02 6.00
C GLY A 204 -15.43 6.65 6.06
N TYR A 205 -14.73 5.55 5.81
CA TYR A 205 -15.25 4.19 5.95
C TYR A 205 -14.14 3.24 6.38
N SER A 206 -14.09 2.92 7.67
CA SER A 206 -13.01 2.11 8.25
C SER A 206 -13.17 0.62 7.96
N PHE A 207 -12.11 -0.17 8.20
CA PHE A 207 -12.22 -1.63 8.14
C PHE A 207 -13.22 -2.17 9.17
N ALA A 208 -13.33 -1.54 10.35
CA ALA A 208 -14.30 -1.93 11.37
C ALA A 208 -15.75 -1.70 10.91
N ASP A 209 -16.00 -0.60 10.20
CA ASP A 209 -17.32 -0.33 9.59
C ASP A 209 -17.67 -1.39 8.56
N HIS A 210 -16.71 -1.74 7.68
CA HIS A 210 -16.88 -2.79 6.69
C HIS A 210 -17.12 -4.16 7.32
N TRP A 211 -16.34 -4.52 8.33
CA TRP A 211 -16.51 -5.76 9.07
C TRP A 211 -17.91 -5.86 9.69
N LYS A 212 -18.37 -4.79 10.35
CA LYS A 212 -19.71 -4.74 10.93
C LYS A 212 -20.79 -4.86 9.86
N ALA A 213 -20.64 -4.20 8.71
CA ALA A 213 -21.60 -4.26 7.61
C ALA A 213 -21.71 -5.66 6.99
N VAL A 214 -20.59 -6.38 6.85
CA VAL A 214 -20.55 -7.71 6.22
C VAL A 214 -20.90 -8.83 7.20
N ASN A 215 -20.40 -8.75 8.44
CA ASN A 215 -20.47 -9.84 9.42
C ASN A 215 -21.57 -9.64 10.47
N GLY A 216 -22.08 -8.42 10.65
CA GLY A 216 -23.10 -8.09 11.66
C GLY A 216 -22.59 -7.93 13.08
N GLU A 217 -21.28 -8.06 13.30
CA GLU A 217 -20.63 -8.08 14.61
C GLU A 217 -19.48 -7.06 14.68
N PRO A 218 -19.07 -6.57 15.87
CA PRO A 218 -17.91 -5.69 15.98
C PRO A 218 -16.62 -6.40 15.56
N LEU A 219 -15.66 -5.61 15.09
CA LEU A 219 -14.34 -6.09 14.69
C LEU A 219 -13.59 -6.65 15.93
N PRO A 220 -13.09 -7.89 15.89
CA PRO A 220 -12.26 -8.41 16.97
C PRO A 220 -10.97 -7.61 17.14
N HIS A 221 -10.58 -7.34 18.39
CA HIS A 221 -9.31 -6.66 18.68
C HIS A 221 -8.12 -7.46 18.12
N PHE A 222 -7.14 -6.73 17.58
CA PHE A 222 -5.92 -7.30 17.03
C PHE A 222 -6.15 -8.33 15.92
N LEU A 223 -7.28 -8.25 15.20
CA LEU A 223 -7.50 -9.05 14.00
C LEU A 223 -6.46 -8.67 12.94
N ARG A 224 -5.73 -9.68 12.45
CA ARG A 224 -4.97 -9.61 11.20
C ARG A 224 -5.86 -10.19 10.10
N PRO A 225 -6.59 -9.35 9.34
CA PRO A 225 -7.53 -9.84 8.34
C PRO A 225 -6.79 -10.65 7.27
N THR A 226 -7.51 -11.53 6.59
CA THR A 226 -6.94 -12.25 5.45
C THR A 226 -6.78 -11.32 4.25
N ARG A 227 -5.95 -11.70 3.28
CA ARG A 227 -5.79 -10.93 2.03
C ARG A 227 -7.15 -10.73 1.34
N THR A 228 -7.99 -11.76 1.29
CA THR A 228 -9.33 -11.69 0.70
C THR A 228 -10.22 -10.67 1.39
N GLN A 229 -10.17 -10.60 2.73
CA GLN A 229 -10.95 -9.63 3.49
C GLN A 229 -10.50 -8.20 3.22
N VAL A 230 -9.18 -7.97 3.10
CA VAL A 230 -8.63 -6.66 2.74
C VAL A 230 -8.98 -6.26 1.31
N ALA A 231 -8.88 -7.20 0.36
CA ALA A 231 -9.27 -6.98 -1.03
C ALA A 231 -10.76 -6.62 -1.14
N ALA A 232 -11.63 -7.34 -0.42
CA ALA A 232 -13.07 -7.05 -0.37
C ALA A 232 -13.36 -5.66 0.21
N TYR A 233 -12.65 -5.28 1.28
CA TYR A 233 -12.77 -3.95 1.87
C TYR A 233 -12.40 -2.83 0.88
N TYR A 234 -11.21 -2.90 0.25
CA TYR A 234 -10.79 -1.88 -0.70
C TYR A 234 -11.63 -1.85 -1.98
N LYS A 235 -12.16 -2.99 -2.41
CA LYS A 235 -13.12 -3.05 -3.52
C LYS A 235 -14.43 -2.31 -3.18
N ALA A 236 -14.93 -2.45 -1.96
CA ALA A 236 -16.17 -1.81 -1.52
C ALA A 236 -16.00 -0.32 -1.18
N TYR A 237 -14.79 0.09 -0.81
CA TYR A 237 -14.51 1.44 -0.31
C TYR A 237 -14.98 2.57 -1.24
N PRO A 238 -14.65 2.59 -2.56
CA PRO A 238 -15.06 3.70 -3.43
C PRO A 238 -16.56 3.97 -3.44
N GLN A 239 -17.37 2.90 -3.41
CA GLN A 239 -18.83 3.01 -3.38
C GLN A 239 -19.31 3.47 -2.00
N ALA A 240 -18.70 2.97 -0.93
CA ALA A 240 -19.08 3.30 0.45
C ALA A 240 -18.89 4.79 0.75
N VAL A 241 -17.83 5.42 0.21
CA VAL A 241 -17.54 6.84 0.42
C VAL A 241 -17.93 7.75 -0.74
N GLY A 242 -18.58 7.21 -1.79
CA GLY A 242 -19.12 8.02 -2.89
C GLY A 242 -18.10 8.56 -3.89
N ILE A 243 -16.96 7.88 -4.09
CA ILE A 243 -15.87 8.30 -5.00
C ILE A 243 -15.75 7.42 -6.26
N SER A 244 -16.64 6.44 -6.45
CA SER A 244 -16.54 5.42 -7.51
C SER A 244 -16.34 5.97 -8.92
N GLU A 245 -17.00 7.07 -9.28
CA GLU A 245 -16.94 7.68 -10.63
C GLU A 245 -15.53 8.14 -11.02
N SER A 246 -14.69 8.40 -10.02
CA SER A 246 -13.30 8.84 -10.22
C SER A 246 -12.31 7.68 -10.25
N ILE A 247 -12.74 6.43 -9.99
CA ILE A 247 -11.84 5.27 -9.91
C ILE A 247 -12.06 4.36 -11.13
N GLN A 248 -11.08 4.32 -12.03
CA GLN A 248 -11.06 3.41 -13.17
C GLN A 248 -10.07 2.27 -12.91
N SER A 249 -10.57 1.04 -12.94
CA SER A 249 -9.81 -0.19 -12.71
C SER A 249 -9.69 -0.98 -14.00
N ASN A 250 -8.75 -1.93 -14.06
CA ASN A 250 -8.44 -2.72 -15.25
C ASN A 250 -8.06 -1.83 -16.46
N VAL A 251 -7.30 -0.76 -16.21
CA VAL A 251 -6.84 0.18 -17.24
C VAL A 251 -5.32 0.35 -17.19
N LYS A 252 -4.66 0.14 -18.34
CA LYS A 252 -3.21 0.28 -18.48
C LYS A 252 -2.82 1.67 -18.98
N VAL A 253 -2.12 2.42 -18.14
CA VAL A 253 -1.58 3.74 -18.50
C VAL A 253 -0.32 3.58 -19.33
N SER A 254 -0.19 4.36 -20.41
CA SER A 254 1.05 4.49 -21.19
C SER A 254 1.10 5.84 -21.91
N HIS A 255 2.29 6.22 -22.39
CA HIS A 255 2.52 7.45 -23.15
C HIS A 255 2.09 8.72 -22.40
N VAL A 256 2.47 8.81 -21.12
CA VAL A 256 2.27 10.03 -20.32
C VAL A 256 3.40 11.00 -20.61
N SER A 257 3.07 12.17 -21.14
CA SER A 257 4.03 13.21 -21.53
C SER A 257 3.68 14.56 -20.91
N ARG A 258 4.70 15.37 -20.63
CA ARG A 258 4.52 16.76 -20.24
C ARG A 258 4.03 17.61 -21.42
N THR A 259 3.15 18.56 -21.14
CA THR A 259 2.70 19.63 -22.05
C THR A 259 3.13 20.99 -21.49
N ALA A 260 2.81 22.09 -22.19
CA ALA A 260 3.15 23.43 -21.73
C ALA A 260 2.44 23.83 -20.42
N ASP A 261 1.26 23.27 -20.19
CA ASP A 261 0.30 23.61 -19.14
C ASP A 261 -0.05 22.42 -18.24
N GLY A 262 0.66 21.29 -18.36
CA GLY A 262 0.38 20.09 -17.58
C GLY A 262 0.92 18.82 -18.24
N PHE A 263 0.02 17.84 -18.44
CA PHE A 263 0.33 16.49 -18.90
C PHE A 263 -0.73 15.97 -19.87
N TYR A 264 -0.31 15.08 -20.76
CA TYR A 264 -1.17 14.34 -21.66
C TYR A 264 -0.97 12.83 -21.49
N PHE A 265 -2.08 12.10 -21.42
CA PHE A 265 -2.14 10.65 -21.27
C PHE A 265 -2.56 10.03 -22.59
N GLY A 266 -1.57 9.65 -23.42
CA GLY A 266 -1.82 9.16 -24.77
C GLY A 266 -2.74 7.94 -24.83
N SER A 267 -2.65 7.01 -23.87
CA SER A 267 -3.50 5.82 -23.87
C SER A 267 -4.98 6.05 -23.50
N HIS A 268 -5.32 7.23 -22.98
CA HIS A 268 -6.69 7.54 -22.53
C HIS A 268 -7.27 8.83 -23.15
N GLY A 269 -6.46 9.59 -23.91
CA GLY A 269 -6.90 10.88 -24.45
C GLY A 269 -7.23 11.92 -23.36
N ILE A 270 -6.51 11.88 -22.23
CA ILE A 270 -6.76 12.77 -21.08
C ILE A 270 -5.68 13.85 -21.00
N ARG A 271 -6.07 15.10 -20.73
CA ARG A 271 -5.16 16.15 -20.29
C ARG A 271 -5.41 16.50 -18.83
N CYS A 272 -4.35 16.81 -18.11
CA CYS A 272 -4.45 17.30 -16.74
C CYS A 272 -3.33 18.26 -16.36
N LYS A 273 -3.55 19.04 -15.31
CA LYS A 273 -2.56 19.99 -14.77
C LYS A 273 -1.57 19.30 -13.85
N HIS A 274 -2.07 18.39 -13.02
CA HIS A 274 -1.27 17.68 -12.02
C HIS A 274 -1.23 16.18 -12.29
N LEU A 275 -0.04 15.60 -12.11
CA LEU A 275 0.22 14.17 -12.21
C LEU A 275 0.55 13.63 -10.82
N VAL A 276 -0.14 12.58 -10.38
CA VAL A 276 0.19 11.89 -9.14
C VAL A 276 0.61 10.46 -9.44
N LEU A 277 1.84 10.13 -9.06
CA LEU A 277 2.40 8.79 -9.17
C LEU A 277 2.00 8.01 -7.91
N ALA A 278 1.14 7.01 -8.09
CA ALA A 278 0.62 6.12 -7.04
C ALA A 278 0.65 4.64 -7.46
N SER A 279 1.47 4.31 -8.47
CA SER A 279 1.53 3.00 -9.13
C SER A 279 2.20 1.92 -8.27
N GLY A 280 2.92 2.35 -7.23
CA GLY A 280 3.60 1.50 -6.27
C GLY A 280 4.89 0.85 -6.80
N ILE A 281 5.57 0.12 -5.91
CA ILE A 281 6.88 -0.52 -6.19
C ILE A 281 6.80 -2.05 -6.24
N PHE A 282 5.59 -2.60 -6.32
CA PHE A 282 5.33 -4.04 -6.26
C PHE A 282 4.44 -4.50 -7.41
N SER A 283 4.49 -3.85 -8.58
CA SER A 283 3.65 -4.21 -9.73
C SER A 283 4.32 -5.25 -10.63
N VAL A 284 5.63 -5.21 -10.79
CA VAL A 284 6.40 -6.08 -11.70
C VAL A 284 7.10 -7.19 -10.92
N ASN A 285 6.84 -8.45 -11.26
CA ASN A 285 7.59 -9.59 -10.71
C ASN A 285 9.02 -9.61 -11.26
N ILE A 286 10.00 -9.89 -10.41
CA ILE A 286 11.37 -10.14 -10.87
C ILE A 286 11.34 -11.44 -11.69
N PRO A 287 11.78 -11.43 -12.96
CA PRO A 287 11.62 -12.57 -13.85
C PRO A 287 12.49 -13.76 -13.40
N LEU A 288 12.00 -14.96 -13.65
CA LEU A 288 12.73 -16.19 -13.40
C LEU A 288 13.99 -16.25 -14.30
N PRO A 289 15.20 -16.50 -13.75
CA PRO A 289 16.40 -16.67 -14.56
C PRO A 289 16.23 -17.78 -15.61
N PRO A 290 16.77 -17.63 -16.84
CA PRO A 290 16.59 -18.61 -17.91
C PRO A 290 16.96 -20.05 -17.52
N ARG A 291 17.97 -20.22 -16.66
CA ARG A 291 18.39 -21.54 -16.13
C ARG A 291 17.28 -22.28 -15.38
N LEU A 292 16.35 -21.57 -14.77
CA LEU A 292 15.24 -22.15 -14.02
C LEU A 292 13.97 -22.30 -14.85
N SER A 293 13.92 -21.70 -16.06
CA SER A 293 12.76 -21.79 -16.96
C SER A 293 12.26 -23.22 -17.24
N PRO A 294 13.10 -24.28 -17.30
CA PRO A 294 12.60 -25.63 -17.50
C PRO A 294 11.67 -26.11 -16.37
N LEU A 295 11.78 -25.54 -15.16
CA LEU A 295 10.96 -25.91 -14.01
C LEU A 295 9.54 -25.35 -14.05
N CYS A 296 9.27 -24.32 -14.88
CA CYS A 296 7.95 -23.68 -14.96
C CYS A 296 6.83 -24.64 -15.34
N ASN A 297 7.12 -25.64 -16.18
CA ASN A 297 6.14 -26.59 -16.69
C ASN A 297 6.11 -27.90 -15.88
N VAL A 298 6.88 -27.99 -14.80
CA VAL A 298 6.95 -29.19 -13.97
C VAL A 298 5.87 -29.13 -12.90
N HIS A 299 4.87 -30.00 -13.03
CA HIS A 299 3.77 -30.09 -12.06
C HIS A 299 3.60 -31.52 -11.57
N ASN A 300 4.24 -31.83 -10.45
CA ASN A 300 4.13 -33.11 -9.78
C ASN A 300 4.08 -32.92 -8.26
N VAL A 301 2.87 -33.01 -7.73
CA VAL A 301 2.58 -32.80 -6.30
C VAL A 301 3.19 -33.86 -5.40
N THR A 302 3.51 -35.05 -5.94
CA THR A 302 4.16 -36.15 -5.18
C THR A 302 5.66 -35.93 -4.98
N LYS A 303 6.25 -34.99 -5.73
CA LYS A 303 7.65 -34.60 -5.62
C LYS A 303 7.81 -33.27 -4.86
N PRO A 304 9.00 -33.01 -4.28
CA PRO A 304 9.26 -31.78 -3.53
C PRO A 304 8.95 -30.50 -4.30
N LEU A 305 8.46 -29.47 -3.61
CA LEU A 305 8.34 -28.11 -4.14
C LEU A 305 9.63 -27.33 -3.89
N LEU A 306 10.19 -26.71 -4.93
CA LEU A 306 11.30 -25.77 -4.79
C LEU A 306 10.75 -24.36 -4.56
N VAL A 307 11.02 -23.77 -3.40
CA VAL A 307 10.67 -22.38 -3.09
C VAL A 307 11.94 -21.55 -3.09
N ILE A 308 11.98 -20.45 -3.86
CA ILE A 308 13.14 -19.56 -3.96
C ILE A 308 12.75 -18.16 -3.52
N GLY A 309 13.36 -17.68 -2.44
CA GLY A 309 13.10 -16.37 -1.86
C GLY A 309 13.38 -16.36 -0.36
N SER A 310 13.54 -15.18 0.25
CA SER A 310 13.82 -15.07 1.69
C SER A 310 12.82 -14.17 2.44
N GLY A 311 11.78 -13.70 1.75
CA GLY A 311 10.79 -12.74 2.26
C GLY A 311 9.44 -13.37 2.65
N PHE A 312 8.45 -12.51 2.86
CA PHE A 312 7.09 -12.92 3.27
C PHE A 312 6.40 -13.84 2.25
N SER A 313 6.47 -13.55 0.95
CA SER A 313 5.88 -14.40 -0.08
C SER A 313 6.42 -15.84 -0.07
N ALA A 314 7.73 -16.01 0.17
CA ALA A 314 8.33 -17.33 0.33
C ALA A 314 7.78 -18.05 1.57
N ALA A 315 7.67 -17.33 2.69
CA ALA A 315 7.06 -17.87 3.90
C ALA A 315 5.60 -18.28 3.67
N ASP A 316 4.82 -17.45 2.99
CA ASP A 316 3.40 -17.70 2.69
C ASP A 316 3.20 -18.98 1.87
N ILE A 317 4.03 -19.19 0.85
CA ILE A 317 4.04 -20.43 0.05
C ILE A 317 4.42 -21.63 0.92
N ILE A 318 5.47 -21.52 1.74
CA ILE A 318 5.92 -22.61 2.62
C ILE A 318 4.83 -23.00 3.62
N ILE A 319 4.16 -21.99 4.19
CA ILE A 319 3.03 -22.14 5.11
C ILE A 319 1.85 -22.82 4.42
N SER A 320 1.52 -22.39 3.20
CA SER A 320 0.34 -22.84 2.43
C SER A 320 0.52 -24.21 1.78
N THR A 321 1.77 -24.67 1.63
CA THR A 321 2.06 -25.96 1.01
C THR A 321 1.38 -27.09 1.81
N PRO A 322 0.85 -28.15 1.17
CA PRO A 322 0.25 -29.29 1.87
C PRO A 322 1.19 -29.92 2.91
N PRO A 323 0.71 -30.30 4.13
CA PRO A 323 1.58 -30.72 5.23
C PRO A 323 2.54 -31.87 4.94
N HIS A 324 2.17 -32.77 4.02
CA HIS A 324 2.94 -33.95 3.65
C HIS A 324 3.87 -33.71 2.44
N ARG A 325 3.72 -32.59 1.72
CA ARG A 325 4.57 -32.27 0.58
C ARG A 325 5.90 -31.73 1.07
N LYS A 326 6.99 -32.37 0.63
CA LYS A 326 8.36 -31.92 0.91
C LYS A 326 8.63 -30.56 0.26
N ILE A 327 9.42 -29.74 0.93
CA ILE A 327 9.80 -28.39 0.52
C ILE A 327 11.31 -28.32 0.52
N ILE A 328 11.88 -27.88 -0.59
CA ILE A 328 13.27 -27.45 -0.71
C ILE A 328 13.24 -25.94 -0.81
N HIS A 329 13.72 -25.27 0.23
CA HIS A 329 13.67 -23.81 0.35
C HIS A 329 15.07 -23.23 0.14
N MET A 330 15.27 -22.55 -0.98
CA MET A 330 16.52 -21.86 -1.31
C MET A 330 16.38 -20.37 -1.00
N PHE A 331 17.29 -19.83 -0.17
CA PHE A 331 17.16 -18.46 0.33
C PHE A 331 18.52 -17.78 0.54
N ASN A 332 18.54 -16.46 0.36
CA ASN A 332 19.70 -15.64 0.73
C ASN A 332 19.78 -15.50 2.25
N TRP A 333 20.96 -15.75 2.80
CA TRP A 333 21.23 -15.70 4.23
C TRP A 333 22.47 -14.87 4.53
N LYS A 334 22.25 -13.58 4.81
CA LYS A 334 23.28 -12.63 5.23
C LYS A 334 22.74 -11.76 6.36
N PRO A 335 22.58 -12.28 7.59
CA PRO A 335 21.82 -11.63 8.65
C PRO A 335 22.36 -10.24 9.04
N GLU A 336 23.65 -9.98 8.90
CA GLU A 336 24.26 -8.69 9.27
C GLU A 336 24.28 -7.66 8.13
N GLU A 337 24.30 -8.09 6.86
CA GLU A 337 24.34 -7.20 5.69
C GLU A 337 22.94 -6.95 5.11
N ARG A 338 22.15 -8.02 4.97
CA ARG A 338 20.82 -8.03 4.35
C ARG A 338 19.94 -9.06 5.05
N PRO A 339 19.45 -8.76 6.27
CA PRO A 339 18.60 -9.68 7.01
C PRO A 339 17.31 -9.99 6.23
N SER A 340 16.82 -11.21 6.36
CA SER A 340 15.45 -11.53 5.93
C SER A 340 14.46 -10.65 6.69
N PRO A 341 13.40 -10.12 6.04
CA PRO A 341 12.37 -9.33 6.71
C PRO A 341 11.64 -10.13 7.80
N LEU A 342 11.66 -11.47 7.73
CA LEU A 342 11.09 -12.34 8.75
C LEU A 342 11.85 -12.26 10.10
N ARG A 343 13.09 -11.74 10.12
CA ARG A 343 13.85 -11.46 11.36
C ARG A 343 13.08 -10.49 12.27
N GLY A 344 12.28 -9.61 11.68
CA GLY A 344 11.42 -8.64 12.35
C GLY A 344 10.30 -9.26 13.20
N CYS A 345 9.82 -10.44 12.80
CA CYS A 345 8.57 -11.00 13.28
C CYS A 345 8.64 -11.46 14.75
N HIS A 346 7.88 -10.81 15.62
CA HIS A 346 7.73 -11.23 17.01
C HIS A 346 7.04 -12.61 17.09
N HIS A 347 7.70 -13.54 17.77
CA HIS A 347 7.31 -14.95 17.86
C HIS A 347 5.90 -15.24 18.40
N GLN A 348 5.27 -14.29 19.10
CA GLN A 348 3.88 -14.44 19.53
C GLN A 348 2.90 -13.79 18.57
N ALA A 349 3.20 -12.60 18.03
CA ALA A 349 2.29 -11.85 17.16
C ALA A 349 2.23 -12.46 15.75
N TYR A 350 3.39 -12.93 15.29
CA TYR A 350 3.64 -13.51 13.97
C TYR A 350 4.27 -14.90 14.11
N PRO A 351 3.60 -15.84 14.82
CA PRO A 351 4.16 -17.14 15.14
C PRO A 351 4.54 -17.95 13.90
N GLU A 352 3.77 -17.82 12.82
CA GLU A 352 3.98 -18.46 11.52
C GLU A 352 5.30 -18.01 10.88
N TYR A 353 5.48 -16.70 10.70
CA TYR A 353 6.68 -16.12 10.08
C TYR A 353 7.94 -16.31 10.92
N ALA A 354 7.83 -16.09 12.25
CA ALA A 354 8.93 -16.26 13.17
C ALA A 354 9.44 -17.72 13.20
N GLY A 355 8.54 -18.69 13.02
CA GLY A 355 8.93 -20.08 12.93
C GLY A 355 9.59 -20.45 11.61
N ILE A 356 9.15 -19.89 10.46
CA ILE A 356 9.88 -20.05 9.18
C ILE A 356 11.30 -19.46 9.28
N TYR A 357 11.45 -18.25 9.84
CA TYR A 357 12.76 -17.66 10.07
C TYR A 357 13.66 -18.55 10.94
N ARG A 358 13.08 -19.22 11.95
CA ARG A 358 13.82 -20.20 12.77
C ARG A 358 14.30 -21.39 11.94
N GLN A 359 13.48 -21.92 11.04
CA GLN A 359 13.88 -23.01 10.13
C GLN A 359 15.01 -22.58 9.20
N MET A 360 14.94 -21.37 8.64
CA MET A 360 16.02 -20.78 7.83
C MET A 360 17.32 -20.68 8.64
N LYS A 361 17.25 -20.17 9.87
CA LYS A 361 18.42 -20.05 10.77
C LYS A 361 19.05 -21.41 11.07
N LEU A 362 18.24 -22.44 11.37
CA LEU A 362 18.75 -23.78 11.64
C LEU A 362 19.45 -24.39 10.42
N ALA A 363 18.85 -24.25 9.24
CA ALA A 363 19.44 -24.74 7.98
C ALA A 363 20.79 -24.07 7.67
N ALA A 364 20.90 -22.75 7.84
CA ALA A 364 22.16 -22.03 7.64
C ALA A 364 23.26 -22.40 8.66
N LEU A 365 22.88 -22.75 9.89
CA LEU A 365 23.83 -23.24 10.90
C LEU A 365 24.29 -24.68 10.62
N SER A 366 23.46 -25.50 9.99
CA SER A 366 23.85 -26.86 9.58
C SER A 366 24.74 -26.89 8.35
N SER A 367 24.56 -25.96 7.39
CA SER A 367 25.40 -25.88 6.18
C SER A 367 26.82 -25.40 6.45
N SER A 368 27.05 -24.70 7.57
CA SER A 368 28.36 -24.14 7.95
C SER A 368 29.24 -25.08 8.80
N LYS A 369 28.69 -26.19 9.31
CA LYS A 369 29.45 -27.16 10.12
C LYS A 369 29.71 -28.45 9.34
N SER A 370 30.98 -28.77 9.11
CA SER A 370 31.35 -30.12 8.69
C SER A 370 31.14 -31.09 9.85
N ARG A 371 30.34 -32.13 9.62
CA ARG A 371 29.85 -33.16 10.56
C ARG A 371 28.73 -32.76 11.51
N ALA A 372 27.68 -33.59 11.44
CA ALA A 372 26.51 -33.60 12.29
C ALA A 372 26.90 -33.67 13.78
N SER A 373 26.51 -32.64 14.52
CA SER A 373 26.05 -32.85 15.89
C SER A 373 24.54 -32.83 15.86
N ALA A 374 23.93 -33.91 16.35
CA ALA A 374 22.48 -33.98 16.57
C ALA A 374 22.06 -32.72 17.35
N SER A 375 21.09 -31.98 16.80
CA SER A 375 20.59 -30.76 17.46
C SER A 375 20.11 -31.08 18.87
N PRO A 376 20.57 -30.35 19.91
CA PRO A 376 20.07 -30.55 21.24
C PRO A 376 18.62 -30.07 21.30
N LEU A 377 17.73 -31.05 21.54
CA LEU A 377 16.43 -30.94 22.19
C LEU A 377 15.53 -29.80 21.71
N MET A 378 14.54 -30.19 20.90
CA MET A 378 13.25 -29.51 20.83
C MET A 378 12.66 -29.35 22.23
N ARG A 379 12.96 -28.22 22.90
CA ARG A 379 12.09 -27.74 23.96
C ARG A 379 10.80 -27.28 23.29
N LYS A 380 9.80 -28.16 23.30
CA LYS A 380 8.38 -27.89 23.04
C LYS A 380 7.98 -26.59 23.74
N LYS A 381 8.08 -25.46 23.05
CA LYS A 381 7.17 -24.34 23.27
C LYS A 381 6.08 -24.54 22.24
N ASN A 382 4.91 -24.98 22.71
CA ASN A 382 3.70 -25.19 21.92
C ASN A 382 3.38 -23.92 21.12
N ASN A 383 3.85 -23.85 19.89
CA ASN A 383 3.26 -22.98 18.89
C ASN A 383 2.29 -23.87 18.11
N PRO A 384 0.97 -23.73 18.29
CA PRO A 384 -0.04 -24.58 17.63
C PRO A 384 0.15 -24.60 16.11
N PHE A 385 0.68 -23.52 15.53
CA PHE A 385 0.93 -23.42 14.11
C PHE A 385 1.97 -24.43 13.60
N PHE A 386 2.98 -24.76 14.42
CA PHE A 386 4.09 -25.63 14.02
C PHE A 386 3.86 -27.11 14.36
N THR A 387 2.72 -27.47 14.98
CA THR A 387 2.42 -28.87 15.33
C THR A 387 1.75 -29.66 14.21
N HIS A 388 1.22 -28.98 13.18
CA HIS A 388 0.49 -29.64 12.08
C HIS A 388 1.40 -30.27 11.01
N ARG A 389 2.72 -30.10 11.13
CA ARG A 389 3.70 -30.55 10.15
C ARG A 389 4.97 -31.02 10.86
N ASP A 390 5.50 -32.18 10.46
CA ASP A 390 6.82 -32.62 10.90
C ASP A 390 7.91 -31.93 10.07
N TRP A 391 8.28 -30.72 10.48
CA TRP A 391 9.24 -29.88 9.78
C TRP A 391 10.62 -30.53 9.59
N ALA A 392 11.02 -31.46 10.46
CA ALA A 392 12.32 -32.12 10.33
C ALA A 392 12.39 -33.06 9.12
N THR A 393 11.25 -33.61 8.67
CA THR A 393 11.20 -34.56 7.55
C THR A 393 10.72 -33.94 6.24
N VAL A 394 9.99 -32.83 6.30
CA VAL A 394 9.40 -32.20 5.11
C VAL A 394 10.04 -30.89 4.68
N TYR A 395 10.91 -30.28 5.48
CA TYR A 395 11.56 -29.02 5.12
C TYR A 395 13.09 -29.20 5.03
N GLU A 396 13.64 -28.86 3.86
CA GLU A 396 15.07 -28.79 3.61
C GLU A 396 15.44 -27.35 3.22
N GLY A 397 16.27 -26.69 4.02
CA GLY A 397 16.73 -25.32 3.76
C GLY A 397 18.11 -25.30 3.10
N LEU A 398 18.25 -24.56 2.01
CA LEU A 398 19.48 -24.37 1.25
C LEU A 398 19.90 -22.89 1.30
N ALA A 399 20.63 -22.52 2.35
CA ALA A 399 21.14 -21.17 2.52
C ALA A 399 22.22 -20.86 1.46
N ASN A 400 22.06 -19.72 0.76
CA ASN A 400 23.02 -19.20 -0.23
C ASN A 400 23.38 -20.17 -1.38
N ALA A 401 22.58 -21.23 -1.58
CA ALA A 401 22.82 -22.20 -2.64
C ALA A 401 22.50 -21.62 -4.02
N GLN A 402 23.09 -22.23 -5.05
CA GLN A 402 22.89 -21.85 -6.45
C GLN A 402 22.46 -23.06 -7.25
N VAL A 403 21.49 -22.88 -8.16
CA VAL A 403 21.14 -23.91 -9.14
C VAL A 403 22.18 -23.93 -10.24
N VAL A 404 22.84 -25.07 -10.42
CA VAL A 404 23.89 -25.28 -11.43
C VAL A 404 23.27 -25.81 -12.71
N GLU A 405 22.43 -26.83 -12.60
CA GLU A 405 21.86 -27.58 -13.72
C GLU A 405 20.43 -28.02 -13.39
N VAL A 406 19.58 -28.05 -14.43
CA VAL A 406 18.22 -28.57 -14.37
C VAL A 406 18.05 -29.58 -15.50
N SER A 407 17.75 -30.83 -15.14
CA SER A 407 17.54 -31.93 -16.07
C SER A 407 16.12 -32.44 -15.95
N LEU A 408 15.34 -32.36 -17.03
CA LEU A 408 13.97 -32.84 -17.06
C LEU A 408 13.94 -34.37 -17.13
N ILE A 409 13.07 -34.97 -16.34
CA ILE A 409 12.71 -36.39 -16.36
C ILE A 409 11.19 -36.46 -16.52
N ASP A 410 10.66 -37.57 -17.04
CA ASP A 410 9.23 -37.79 -17.17
C ASP A 410 8.49 -37.49 -15.85
N GLY A 411 7.75 -36.38 -15.86
CA GLY A 411 6.94 -35.91 -14.74
C GLY A 411 7.67 -35.25 -13.58
N PHE A 412 8.99 -34.99 -13.61
CA PHE A 412 9.70 -34.19 -12.60
C PHE A 412 11.06 -33.70 -13.09
N ALA A 413 11.73 -32.80 -12.37
CA ALA A 413 13.10 -32.38 -12.71
C ALA A 413 14.11 -32.90 -11.68
N LYS A 414 15.32 -33.24 -12.12
CA LYS A 414 16.50 -33.30 -11.25
C LYS A 414 17.20 -31.96 -11.29
N VAL A 415 17.48 -31.41 -10.12
CA VAL A 415 18.16 -30.12 -9.99
C VAL A 415 19.44 -30.32 -9.21
N ASN A 416 20.55 -29.90 -9.81
CA ASN A 416 21.86 -29.88 -9.16
C ASN A 416 22.08 -28.52 -8.50
N PHE A 417 22.29 -28.52 -7.18
CA PHE A 417 22.58 -27.34 -6.40
C PHE A 417 24.04 -27.34 -5.97
N ARG A 418 24.70 -26.21 -6.12
CA ARG A 418 25.97 -25.92 -5.44
C ARG A 418 25.66 -25.19 -4.14
N LEU A 419 26.01 -25.81 -3.02
CA LEU A 419 25.89 -25.23 -1.68
C LEU A 419 26.95 -24.15 -1.45
N GLU A 420 26.75 -23.33 -0.42
CA GLU A 420 27.75 -22.31 0.00
C GLU A 420 29.10 -22.94 0.37
N SER A 421 29.10 -24.18 0.87
CA SER A 421 30.31 -24.96 1.14
C SER A 421 31.09 -25.37 -0.12
N GLY A 422 30.49 -25.20 -1.32
CA GLY A 422 31.00 -25.72 -2.59
C GLY A 422 30.56 -27.15 -2.91
N GLU A 423 29.91 -27.86 -1.99
CA GLU A 423 29.37 -29.20 -2.23
C GLU A 423 28.24 -29.17 -3.27
N HIS A 424 28.20 -30.19 -4.13
CA HIS A 424 27.13 -30.39 -5.10
C HIS A 424 26.15 -31.45 -4.62
N ILE A 425 24.87 -31.10 -4.61
CA ILE A 425 23.78 -32.01 -4.24
C ILE A 425 22.73 -32.09 -5.35
N GLU A 426 22.15 -33.26 -5.55
CA GLU A 426 21.04 -33.46 -6.49
C GLU A 426 19.73 -33.66 -5.74
N ARG A 427 18.65 -33.02 -6.19
CA ARG A 427 17.29 -33.26 -5.67
C ARG A 427 16.28 -33.39 -6.80
N ALA A 428 15.28 -34.25 -6.59
CA ALA A 428 14.09 -34.31 -7.44
C ALA A 428 13.11 -33.17 -7.06
N ILE A 429 12.63 -32.45 -8.06
CA ILE A 429 11.74 -31.28 -7.95
C ILE A 429 10.47 -31.51 -8.77
N GLY A 430 9.32 -31.31 -8.14
CA GLY A 430 7.98 -31.43 -8.73
C GLY A 430 7.28 -30.12 -9.03
N GLY A 431 7.98 -28.99 -8.89
CA GLY A 431 7.46 -27.66 -9.17
C GLY A 431 8.31 -26.60 -8.50
N ILE A 432 8.15 -25.36 -8.96
CA ILE A 432 8.91 -24.20 -8.50
C ILE A 432 7.95 -23.06 -8.12
N GLU A 433 8.29 -22.37 -7.04
CA GLU A 433 7.72 -21.09 -6.64
C GLU A 433 8.86 -20.08 -6.49
N TYR A 434 8.96 -19.16 -7.45
CA TYR A 434 10.03 -18.17 -7.51
C TYR A 434 9.54 -16.80 -7.03
N VAL A 435 9.88 -16.46 -5.80
CA VAL A 435 9.33 -15.32 -5.05
C VAL A 435 10.45 -14.49 -4.41
N VAL A 436 11.30 -13.94 -5.27
CA VAL A 436 12.48 -13.16 -4.86
C VAL A 436 12.23 -11.66 -4.69
N GLY A 437 10.98 -11.22 -4.87
CA GLY A 437 10.55 -9.83 -4.74
C GLY A 437 9.95 -9.27 -6.02
N ARG A 438 9.53 -8.01 -5.93
CA ARG A 438 8.88 -7.25 -7.02
C ARG A 438 9.56 -5.87 -7.16
N ARG A 439 9.26 -5.21 -8.27
CA ARG A 439 9.66 -3.84 -8.62
C ARG A 439 8.43 -3.04 -9.05
N GLY A 440 8.54 -1.71 -9.03
CA GLY A 440 7.60 -0.85 -9.75
C GLY A 440 8.08 -0.61 -11.17
N SER A 441 7.30 0.17 -11.93
CA SER A 441 7.72 0.64 -13.25
C SER A 441 7.22 2.04 -13.51
N PHE A 442 8.05 2.86 -14.15
CA PHE A 442 7.70 4.15 -14.76
C PHE A 442 7.71 4.10 -16.29
N GLU A 443 7.64 2.92 -16.90
CA GLU A 443 7.56 2.76 -18.37
C GLU A 443 6.32 3.41 -19.00
N TYR A 444 5.30 3.76 -18.20
CA TYR A 444 4.17 4.52 -18.68
C TYR A 444 4.48 6.00 -18.94
N LEU A 445 5.59 6.53 -18.40
CA LEU A 445 6.09 7.87 -18.66
C LEU A 445 6.98 7.86 -19.91
N VAL A 446 6.86 8.88 -20.77
CA VAL A 446 7.84 9.10 -21.84
C VAL A 446 9.21 9.44 -21.25
N ASP A 447 10.28 9.13 -21.98
CA ASP A 447 11.66 9.22 -21.49
C ASP A 447 12.01 10.58 -20.87
N SER A 448 11.60 11.69 -21.49
CA SER A 448 11.87 13.04 -20.98
C SER A 448 11.25 13.30 -19.60
N LEU A 449 9.97 12.94 -19.43
CA LEU A 449 9.28 13.08 -18.15
C LEU A 449 9.80 12.08 -17.11
N ARG A 450 10.15 10.86 -17.53
CA ARG A 450 10.76 9.87 -16.64
C ARG A 450 12.11 10.34 -16.10
N SER A 451 12.95 10.92 -16.95
CA SER A 451 14.24 11.51 -16.55
C SER A 451 14.06 12.69 -15.60
N GLU A 452 13.04 13.52 -15.81
CA GLU A 452 12.68 14.62 -14.90
C GLU A 452 12.27 14.10 -13.51
N VAL A 453 11.43 13.06 -13.47
CA VAL A 453 10.92 12.44 -12.23
C VAL A 453 12.04 11.74 -11.45
N ILE A 454 12.91 10.96 -12.11
CA ILE A 454 13.98 10.23 -11.43
C ILE A 454 15.15 11.14 -11.09
N GLY A 455 15.45 12.14 -11.94
CA GLY A 455 16.65 12.97 -11.82
C GLY A 455 17.93 12.25 -12.31
N PRO A 456 19.09 12.93 -12.25
CA PRO A 456 20.37 12.29 -12.55
C PRO A 456 20.66 11.20 -11.51
N THR A 457 20.79 9.95 -11.95
CA THR A 457 21.04 8.78 -11.09
C THR A 457 22.21 9.03 -10.15
N SER A 458 21.94 9.14 -8.85
CA SER A 458 22.94 9.24 -7.78
C SER A 458 23.60 7.87 -7.51
N GLY A 459 24.34 7.34 -8.50
CA GLY A 459 25.46 6.39 -8.34
C GLY A 459 25.35 5.16 -7.42
N HIS A 460 24.18 4.79 -6.90
CA HIS A 460 24.04 3.77 -5.85
C HIS A 460 23.40 2.46 -6.31
N ASP A 461 23.02 2.35 -7.58
CA ASP A 461 22.51 1.11 -8.15
C ASP A 461 23.69 0.22 -8.61
N ASN A 462 24.39 -0.36 -7.64
CA ASN A 462 25.21 -1.57 -7.84
C ASN A 462 24.32 -2.82 -7.99
N GLU A 463 23.16 -2.74 -8.68
CA GLU A 463 22.42 -3.93 -9.11
C GLU A 463 22.69 -4.14 -10.61
N GLU A 464 23.18 -5.32 -10.96
CA GLU A 464 23.38 -5.76 -12.34
C GLU A 464 22.05 -5.63 -13.12
N ASN A 465 21.98 -4.62 -14.00
CA ASN A 465 20.95 -4.35 -15.01
C ASN A 465 19.48 -4.27 -14.52
N PRO A 466 19.03 -3.17 -13.90
CA PRO A 466 17.61 -2.85 -13.93
C PRO A 466 17.25 -2.43 -15.37
N SER A 467 16.32 -3.15 -15.99
CA SER A 467 15.71 -2.73 -17.26
C SER A 467 15.26 -1.26 -17.18
N PRO A 468 15.36 -0.47 -18.28
CA PRO A 468 15.02 0.94 -18.26
C PRO A 468 13.61 1.19 -17.72
N GLY A 469 13.50 1.89 -16.59
CA GLY A 469 12.22 2.28 -16.00
C GLY A 469 11.70 1.40 -14.86
N LEU A 470 12.37 0.30 -14.49
CA LEU A 470 12.08 -0.39 -13.23
C LEU A 470 12.50 0.44 -12.02
N ILE A 471 11.68 0.43 -10.98
CA ILE A 471 11.90 1.25 -9.77
C ILE A 471 11.76 0.41 -8.49
N SER A 472 12.32 0.94 -7.40
CA SER A 472 12.30 0.35 -6.06
C SER A 472 11.87 1.37 -5.00
N ASP A 473 11.82 0.95 -3.73
CA ASP A 473 11.63 1.80 -2.56
C ASP A 473 12.70 2.90 -2.44
N ARG A 474 13.85 2.74 -3.11
CA ARG A 474 14.97 3.67 -3.05
C ARG A 474 14.95 4.73 -4.15
N THR A 475 14.28 4.45 -5.27
CA THR A 475 14.40 5.25 -6.49
C THR A 475 14.00 6.71 -6.29
N LEU A 476 12.90 6.98 -5.56
CA LEU A 476 12.44 8.33 -5.27
C LEU A 476 12.65 8.74 -3.80
N ARG A 477 13.31 7.91 -2.99
CA ARG A 477 13.39 8.14 -1.53
C ARG A 477 14.09 9.46 -1.20
N GLU A 478 15.25 9.70 -1.79
CA GLU A 478 16.04 10.92 -1.56
C GLU A 478 15.23 12.17 -1.94
N LYS A 479 14.58 12.16 -3.12
CA LYS A 479 13.70 13.25 -3.54
C LYS A 479 12.51 13.42 -2.60
N ALA A 480 11.86 12.33 -2.19
CA ALA A 480 10.70 12.38 -1.29
C ALA A 480 11.05 12.86 0.13
N GLU A 481 12.31 12.77 0.55
CA GLU A 481 12.82 13.36 1.79
C GLU A 481 13.01 14.88 1.68
N GLU A 482 13.26 15.40 0.47
CA GLU A 482 13.34 16.83 0.17
C GLU A 482 11.95 17.43 -0.09
N ASP A 483 11.20 16.84 -1.02
CA ASP A 483 9.86 17.25 -1.42
C ASP A 483 9.09 16.06 -2.06
N LEU A 484 7.80 15.93 -1.73
CA LEU A 484 6.93 14.94 -2.36
C LEU A 484 6.46 15.37 -3.76
N GLU A 485 6.59 16.65 -4.10
CA GLU A 485 6.54 17.17 -5.48
C GLU A 485 7.87 16.87 -6.18
N VAL A 486 8.04 15.62 -6.61
CA VAL A 486 9.30 15.12 -7.16
C VAL A 486 9.69 15.75 -8.51
N ALA A 487 8.75 16.40 -9.19
CA ALA A 487 9.01 17.25 -10.35
C ALA A 487 7.87 18.28 -10.44
N PRO A 488 8.02 19.42 -11.16
CA PRO A 488 6.96 20.43 -11.28
C PRO A 488 5.57 19.84 -11.59
N SER A 489 4.63 19.98 -10.66
CA SER A 489 3.27 19.41 -10.74
C SER A 489 3.20 17.88 -10.84
N VAL A 490 4.25 17.17 -10.41
CA VAL A 490 4.31 15.70 -10.29
C VAL A 490 4.53 15.31 -8.83
N PHE A 491 3.54 14.63 -8.25
CA PHE A 491 3.59 14.21 -6.84
C PHE A 491 3.80 12.70 -6.71
N ALA A 492 4.61 12.25 -5.76
CA ALA A 492 4.79 10.84 -5.43
C ALA A 492 4.08 10.50 -4.12
N ILE A 493 3.26 9.44 -4.11
CA ILE A 493 2.55 8.97 -2.91
C ILE A 493 2.64 7.46 -2.70
N GLY A 494 2.33 7.01 -1.49
CA GLY A 494 2.36 5.59 -1.11
C GLY A 494 3.78 5.02 -1.15
N SER A 495 3.92 3.75 -1.55
CA SER A 495 5.22 3.06 -1.49
C SER A 495 6.32 3.68 -2.38
N LEU A 496 5.97 4.57 -3.31
CA LEU A 496 6.95 5.31 -4.11
C LEU A 496 7.79 6.27 -3.26
N THR A 497 7.31 6.68 -2.08
CA THR A 497 8.06 7.53 -1.14
C THR A 497 9.01 6.72 -0.24
N GLY A 498 9.10 5.40 -0.46
CA GLY A 498 9.81 4.44 0.39
C GLY A 498 8.95 3.87 1.53
N ASP A 499 7.78 4.45 1.81
CA ASP A 499 6.93 4.01 2.92
C ASP A 499 5.82 3.07 2.41
N SER A 500 5.97 1.76 2.66
CA SER A 500 5.10 0.73 2.03
C SER A 500 3.87 0.32 2.86
N LEU A 501 3.79 0.68 4.14
CA LEU A 501 2.64 0.34 4.99
C LEU A 501 1.48 1.32 4.73
N VAL A 502 0.25 0.80 4.63
CA VAL A 502 -0.96 1.62 4.40
C VAL A 502 -1.11 2.72 5.45
N ARG A 503 -0.74 2.43 6.71
CA ARG A 503 -0.78 3.40 7.81
C ARG A 503 0.06 4.67 7.53
N HIS A 504 1.11 4.56 6.72
CA HIS A 504 2.00 5.67 6.34
C HIS A 504 1.57 6.36 5.03
N ALA A 505 0.42 6.03 4.43
CA ALA A 505 0.02 6.67 3.16
C ALA A 505 -0.55 8.09 3.33
N PHE A 506 -1.04 8.43 4.53
CA PHE A 506 -1.89 9.61 4.74
C PHE A 506 -1.16 10.94 4.59
N GLY A 507 0.07 11.07 5.12
CA GLY A 507 0.82 12.32 5.09
C GLY A 507 1.11 12.79 3.68
N ALA A 508 1.62 11.89 2.83
CA ALA A 508 1.90 12.21 1.44
C ALA A 508 0.64 12.53 0.62
N CYS A 509 -0.50 11.88 0.91
CA CYS A 509 -1.77 12.21 0.27
C CYS A 509 -2.28 13.59 0.68
N ALA A 510 -2.20 13.93 1.97
CA ALA A 510 -2.60 15.24 2.47
C ALA A 510 -1.73 16.37 1.91
N TYR A 511 -0.40 16.14 1.83
CA TYR A 511 0.53 17.07 1.18
C TYR A 511 0.18 17.30 -0.29
N ALA A 512 0.06 16.23 -1.08
CA ALA A 512 -0.26 16.33 -2.50
C ALA A 512 -1.60 17.06 -2.71
N ALA A 513 -2.62 16.74 -1.91
CA ALA A 513 -3.90 17.41 -1.97
C ALA A 513 -3.78 18.91 -1.65
N GLY A 514 -3.07 19.29 -0.58
CA GLY A 514 -2.85 20.71 -0.24
C GLY A 514 -2.24 21.49 -1.39
N ARG A 515 -1.16 20.98 -1.98
CA ARG A 515 -0.47 21.59 -3.12
C ARG A 515 -1.37 21.73 -4.36
N ILE A 516 -2.19 20.72 -4.65
CA ILE A 516 -3.15 20.74 -5.76
C ILE A 516 -4.25 21.79 -5.52
N LEU A 517 -4.77 21.88 -4.29
CA LEU A 517 -5.78 22.87 -3.94
C LEU A 517 -5.23 24.31 -3.97
N ASP A 518 -4.02 24.53 -3.47
CA ASP A 518 -3.37 25.85 -3.49
C ASP A 518 -3.18 26.34 -4.93
N ALA A 519 -2.70 25.47 -5.83
CA ALA A 519 -2.59 25.79 -7.25
C ALA A 519 -3.95 26.17 -7.88
N LYS A 520 -5.03 25.45 -7.52
CA LYS A 520 -6.40 25.79 -7.98
C LYS A 520 -6.79 27.21 -7.54
N HIS A 521 -6.42 27.62 -6.33
CA HIS A 521 -6.69 28.97 -5.82
C HIS A 521 -5.84 30.04 -6.51
N GLU A 522 -4.54 29.80 -6.74
CA GLU A 522 -3.67 30.71 -7.49
C GLU A 522 -4.19 30.97 -8.91
N PHE A 523 -4.58 29.92 -9.65
CA PHE A 523 -5.20 30.08 -10.98
C PHE A 523 -6.55 30.80 -10.94
N ALA A 524 -7.35 30.61 -9.88
CA ALA A 524 -8.61 31.32 -9.73
C ALA A 524 -8.36 32.81 -9.44
N GLU A 525 -7.40 33.15 -8.59
CA GLU A 525 -7.03 34.53 -8.26
C GLU A 525 -6.38 35.26 -9.44
N GLU A 526 -5.50 34.60 -10.20
CA GLU A 526 -4.93 35.16 -11.43
C GLU A 526 -6.00 35.44 -12.50
N ASN A 527 -6.98 34.54 -12.67
CA ASN A 527 -8.09 34.75 -13.60
C ASN A 527 -9.10 35.79 -13.11
N HIS A 528 -9.36 35.89 -11.80
CA HIS A 528 -10.17 36.97 -11.24
C HIS A 528 -9.45 38.32 -11.31
N CYS A 529 -8.14 38.37 -11.08
CA CYS A 529 -7.31 39.54 -11.31
C CYS A 529 -7.25 39.90 -12.80
N ALA A 530 -7.18 38.94 -13.72
CA ALA A 530 -7.25 39.19 -15.16
C ALA A 530 -8.63 39.69 -15.60
N ALA A 531 -9.72 39.15 -15.05
CA ALA A 531 -11.09 39.61 -15.28
C ALA A 531 -11.37 40.99 -14.66
N ALA A 532 -10.74 41.31 -13.52
CA ALA A 532 -10.79 42.63 -12.89
C ALA A 532 -9.86 43.65 -13.59
N ALA A 533 -8.70 43.21 -14.08
CA ALA A 533 -7.77 44.01 -14.88
C ALA A 533 -8.31 44.32 -16.28
N ALA A 534 -9.19 43.46 -16.83
CA ALA A 534 -9.96 43.77 -18.03
C ALA A 534 -10.93 44.96 -17.86
N LYS A 535 -11.15 45.45 -16.62
CA LYS A 535 -11.99 46.62 -16.32
C LYS A 535 -11.22 47.86 -15.84
N THR A 536 -9.89 47.82 -15.74
CA THR A 536 -9.14 49.01 -15.33
C THR A 536 -7.76 49.04 -15.99
N LYS A 537 -7.62 49.81 -17.07
CA LYS A 537 -6.32 50.14 -17.66
C LYS A 537 -5.67 51.26 -16.86
N MET A 538 -4.59 50.97 -16.13
CA MET A 538 -3.51 51.92 -15.83
C MET A 538 -2.17 51.16 -15.65
N PRO A 539 -1.01 51.78 -15.95
CA PRO A 539 0.26 51.08 -16.17
C PRO A 539 1.11 50.91 -14.91
N THR A 540 1.74 49.75 -14.77
CA THR A 540 2.68 49.41 -13.67
C THR A 540 4.13 49.59 -14.13
N PRO A 541 5.04 50.17 -13.31
CA PRO A 541 6.46 50.32 -13.63
C PRO A 541 7.27 49.02 -13.37
N PRO A 542 8.50 48.90 -13.90
CA PRO A 542 9.24 47.64 -13.91
C PRO A 542 9.84 47.30 -12.54
N ARG A 543 9.79 46.01 -12.17
CA ARG A 543 10.48 45.45 -11.00
C ARG A 543 11.96 45.20 -11.33
N SER A 544 12.85 45.73 -10.51
CA SER A 544 14.29 45.46 -10.51
C SER A 544 14.62 44.11 -9.83
N PRO A 545 15.71 43.43 -10.24
CA PRO A 545 16.08 42.10 -9.75
C PRO A 545 16.82 42.18 -8.41
N VAL A 546 16.39 41.38 -7.42
CA VAL A 546 17.12 41.22 -6.15
C VAL A 546 18.22 40.16 -6.32
N GLN A 547 19.45 40.59 -6.09
CA GLN A 547 20.68 39.82 -6.14
C GLN A 547 20.74 38.72 -5.07
N LYS A 548 21.27 37.55 -5.46
CA LYS A 548 21.78 36.52 -4.54
C LYS A 548 23.04 37.06 -3.87
N SER A 549 23.03 37.25 -2.54
CA SER A 549 24.27 37.41 -1.78
C SER A 549 24.76 36.04 -1.32
N VAL A 550 26.02 35.77 -1.65
CA VAL A 550 26.80 34.63 -1.19
C VAL A 550 27.39 35.04 0.15
N ASN A 551 27.07 34.30 1.22
CA ASN A 551 27.87 34.31 2.43
C ASN A 551 28.08 32.87 2.88
N GLY A 552 29.29 32.37 2.59
CA GLY A 552 29.79 31.11 3.11
C GLY A 552 30.04 31.25 4.60
N HIS A 553 29.40 30.39 5.40
CA HIS A 553 29.85 30.03 6.72
C HIS A 553 29.85 28.50 6.79
N SER A 554 31.06 27.96 6.88
CA SER A 554 31.34 26.55 7.13
C SER A 554 30.62 26.10 8.41
N ARG A 555 29.69 25.15 8.26
CA ARG A 555 29.18 24.34 9.37
C ARG A 555 29.39 22.87 9.02
N ASN A 556 30.57 22.38 9.38
CA ASN A 556 30.81 20.96 9.59
C ASN A 556 29.90 20.47 10.72
N GLY A 557 28.73 19.96 10.34
CA GLY A 557 27.83 19.20 11.20
C GLY A 557 27.33 18.02 10.39
N SER A 558 28.06 16.92 10.39
CA SER A 558 27.63 15.69 9.74
C SER A 558 26.37 15.18 10.44
N SER A 559 25.21 15.40 9.84
CA SER A 559 23.97 14.73 10.24
C SER A 559 24.19 13.21 10.19
N PRO A 560 23.69 12.44 11.17
CA PRO A 560 23.80 10.99 11.13
C PRO A 560 23.07 10.48 9.88
N LYS A 561 23.80 9.86 8.95
CA LYS A 561 23.21 9.18 7.80
C LYS A 561 22.31 8.05 8.32
N ILE A 562 21.01 8.16 8.06
CA ILE A 562 20.05 7.06 8.24
C ILE A 562 20.59 5.89 7.42
N ARG A 563 20.84 4.75 8.08
CA ARG A 563 21.33 3.56 7.38
C ARG A 563 20.25 3.09 6.41
N PRO A 564 20.55 2.90 5.11
CA PRO A 564 19.58 2.44 4.12
C PRO A 564 19.37 0.93 4.28
N ASN A 565 18.66 0.54 5.35
CA ASN A 565 18.19 -0.82 5.49
C ASN A 565 16.90 -0.97 4.69
N SER A 566 16.92 -1.92 3.75
CA SER A 566 15.76 -2.49 3.08
C SER A 566 14.56 -2.61 4.02
N VAL A 567 13.40 -2.07 3.63
CA VAL A 567 12.06 -2.22 4.26
C VAL A 567 12.14 -2.83 5.67
N SER A 568 12.64 -2.06 6.64
CA SER A 568 12.84 -2.58 7.99
C SER A 568 11.52 -2.49 8.76
N HIS A 569 10.80 -3.60 8.78
CA HIS A 569 9.58 -3.78 9.57
C HIS A 569 9.89 -3.92 11.07
N HIS A 570 10.47 -2.90 11.68
CA HIS A 570 10.80 -2.90 13.10
C HIS A 570 9.55 -2.84 13.99
N ASP A 571 8.40 -2.45 13.45
CA ASP A 571 7.07 -2.54 14.06
C ASP A 571 6.64 -4.00 14.36
N LEU A 572 7.12 -4.98 13.60
CA LEU A 572 6.78 -6.39 13.80
C LEU A 572 7.41 -6.99 15.07
N HIS A 573 8.29 -6.26 15.77
CA HIS A 573 8.98 -6.73 16.97
C HIS A 573 8.13 -6.75 18.25
N LEU A 574 6.91 -6.19 18.23
CA LEU A 574 6.03 -6.07 19.40
C LEU A 574 4.79 -6.98 19.31
N ASP A 575 4.33 -7.48 20.47
CA ASP A 575 3.02 -8.16 20.58
C ASP A 575 2.01 -7.26 21.28
N ARG A 576 1.19 -6.56 20.47
CA ARG A 576 0.15 -5.65 20.95
C ARG A 576 -0.94 -6.35 21.79
N ARG A 577 -1.11 -7.67 21.68
CA ARG A 577 -2.11 -8.41 22.48
C ARG A 577 -1.77 -8.52 23.96
N LYS A 578 -0.55 -8.12 24.37
CA LYS A 578 -0.18 -8.03 25.79
C LYS A 578 -0.67 -6.75 26.47
N LEU A 579 -1.10 -5.75 25.70
CA LEU A 579 -1.58 -4.47 26.22
C LEU A 579 -2.81 -4.58 27.13
N PRO A 580 -3.88 -5.33 26.79
CA PRO A 580 -5.01 -5.50 27.70
C PRO A 580 -4.60 -6.11 29.05
N ARG A 581 -3.61 -7.02 29.07
CA ARG A 581 -3.14 -7.62 30.33
C ARG A 581 -2.37 -6.62 31.19
N ALA A 582 -1.59 -5.72 30.59
CA ALA A 582 -0.88 -4.69 31.32
C ALA A 582 -1.83 -3.62 31.87
N MET A 583 -2.86 -3.24 31.11
CA MET A 583 -3.89 -2.29 31.55
C MET A 583 -4.76 -2.86 32.68
N VAL A 584 -5.20 -4.12 32.57
CA VAL A 584 -5.95 -4.80 33.64
C VAL A 584 -5.11 -4.92 34.92
N LEU A 585 -3.80 -5.19 34.82
CA LEU A 585 -2.89 -5.22 35.96
C LEU A 585 -2.70 -3.84 36.60
N GLN A 586 -2.58 -2.78 35.80
CA GLN A 586 -2.47 -1.40 36.29
C GLN A 586 -3.78 -0.87 36.92
N GLU A 587 -4.95 -1.31 36.45
CA GLU A 587 -6.23 -0.98 37.09
C GLU A 587 -6.40 -1.70 38.43
N THR A 588 -5.93 -2.95 38.56
CA THR A 588 -5.91 -3.66 39.85
C THR A 588 -4.85 -3.16 40.84
N GLU A 589 -3.82 -2.45 40.38
CA GLU A 589 -2.83 -1.79 41.26
C GLU A 589 -3.25 -0.37 41.67
N ARG A 590 -4.31 0.18 41.07
CA ARG A 590 -4.90 1.49 41.41
C ARG A 590 -6.20 1.39 42.21
N GLN A 591 -6.66 0.18 42.50
CA GLN A 591 -7.71 -0.15 43.48
C GLN A 591 -7.05 -0.67 44.76
#